data_AF-A0A8B0SKQ6-F1
#
_entry.id   AF-A0A8B0SKQ6-F1
#
_cell.length_a   1.000
_cell.length_b   1.000
_cell.length_c   1.000
_cell.angle_alpha   90.00
_cell.angle_beta   90.00
_cell.angle_gamma   90.00
#
_symmetry.space_group_name_H-M   'P 1'
#
loop_
_entity.id
_entity.type
_entity.pdbx_description
1 polymer ?
#
loop_
_entity_poly.entity_id
_entity_poly.type
_entity_poly.pdbx_seq_one_letter_code
_entity_poly.pdbx_strand_id
1 'polypeptide(L)'
;MLPKDLVDELMHFRAERDWAQFHTPRNLAISLSLEAGEVLELFQWEDRRGAALDKIMPQLRDEVADVATYLTYLCADLGIDLEAAVRAKMVQNRRKYPVALSKGSAKKYGSLGIPVEATTCSIMRKTEHP
;
A
#
# COMPACT_ATOMS: atom_id res chain seq x y z
N MET A 1 3.09 -11.94 3.80
CA MET A 1 1.91 -11.49 3.01
C MET A 1 0.75 -12.44 3.33
N LEU A 2 -0.44 -12.29 2.72
CA LEU A 2 -1.50 -13.30 2.84
C LEU A 2 -0.90 -14.70 2.59
N PRO A 3 -1.23 -15.71 3.42
CA PRO A 3 -0.78 -17.08 3.22
C PRO A 3 -1.10 -17.58 1.81
N LYS A 4 -0.25 -18.45 1.24
CA LYS A 4 -0.41 -18.90 -0.15
C LYS A 4 -1.76 -19.58 -0.38
N ASP A 5 -2.18 -20.41 0.56
CA ASP A 5 -3.48 -21.08 0.58
C ASP A 5 -4.64 -20.08 0.51
N LEU A 6 -4.58 -18.98 1.27
CA LEU A 6 -5.58 -17.92 1.22
C LEU A 6 -5.55 -17.16 -0.12
N VAL A 7 -4.37 -16.93 -0.71
CA VAL A 7 -4.25 -16.32 -2.05
C VAL A 7 -4.87 -17.24 -3.11
N ASP A 8 -4.61 -18.55 -3.04
CA ASP A 8 -5.19 -19.53 -3.95
C ASP A 8 -6.73 -19.56 -3.81
N GLU A 9 -7.26 -19.49 -2.58
CA GLU A 9 -8.70 -19.38 -2.29
C GLU A 9 -9.31 -18.11 -2.89
N LEU A 10 -8.64 -16.95 -2.75
CA LEU A 10 -9.07 -15.69 -3.37
C LEU A 10 -9.11 -15.79 -4.91
N MET A 11 -8.08 -16.38 -5.52
CA MET A 11 -8.08 -16.57 -6.98
C MET A 11 -9.21 -17.49 -7.43
N HIS A 12 -9.48 -18.54 -6.66
CA HIS A 12 -10.60 -19.43 -6.93
C HIS A 12 -11.94 -18.69 -6.82
N PHE A 13 -12.16 -17.94 -5.74
CA PHE A 13 -13.35 -17.13 -5.52
C PHE A 13 -13.64 -16.16 -6.69
N ARG A 14 -12.60 -15.48 -7.19
CA ARG A 14 -12.67 -14.61 -8.39
C ARG A 14 -13.03 -15.40 -9.65
N ALA A 15 -12.43 -16.58 -9.83
CA ALA A 15 -12.63 -17.41 -11.02
C ALA A 15 -14.04 -18.02 -11.08
N GLU A 16 -14.57 -18.51 -9.95
CA GLU A 16 -15.93 -19.06 -9.86
C GLU A 16 -17.01 -18.07 -10.32
N ARG A 17 -16.75 -16.77 -10.18
CA ARG A 17 -17.66 -15.69 -10.54
C ARG A 17 -17.38 -15.11 -11.93
N ASP A 18 -16.41 -15.68 -12.64
CA ASP A 18 -15.90 -15.17 -13.92
C ASP A 18 -15.52 -13.68 -13.87
N TRP A 19 -15.06 -13.20 -12.70
CA TRP A 19 -14.75 -11.79 -12.49
C TRP A 19 -13.40 -11.37 -13.08
N ALA A 20 -12.58 -12.34 -13.49
CA ALA A 20 -11.28 -12.06 -14.11
C ALA A 20 -11.38 -11.12 -15.31
N GLN A 21 -12.47 -11.20 -16.09
CA GLN A 21 -12.71 -10.34 -17.26
C GLN A 21 -12.88 -8.84 -16.90
N PHE A 22 -13.37 -8.52 -15.69
CA PHE A 22 -13.58 -7.14 -15.25
C PHE A 22 -12.38 -6.57 -14.50
N HIS A 23 -11.55 -7.45 -13.94
CA HIS A 23 -10.36 -7.14 -13.15
C HIS A 23 -9.14 -6.86 -14.05
N THR A 24 -9.25 -5.88 -14.95
CA THR A 24 -8.08 -5.35 -15.67
C THR A 24 -7.14 -4.63 -14.70
N PRO A 25 -5.82 -4.50 -15.00
CA PRO A 25 -4.89 -3.78 -14.12
C PRO A 25 -5.34 -2.34 -13.79
N ARG A 26 -5.96 -1.65 -14.75
CA ARG A 26 -6.56 -0.32 -14.53
C ARG A 26 -7.68 -0.38 -13.50
N ASN A 27 -8.61 -1.32 -13.67
CA ASN A 27 -9.78 -1.42 -12.80
C ASN A 27 -9.39 -1.85 -11.39
N LEU A 28 -8.47 -2.82 -11.25
CA LEU A 28 -7.93 -3.24 -9.95
C LEU A 28 -7.21 -2.10 -9.22
N ALA A 29 -6.44 -1.27 -9.93
CA ALA A 29 -5.79 -0.10 -9.34
C ALA A 29 -6.81 0.97 -8.89
N ILE A 30 -7.91 1.14 -9.63
CA ILE A 30 -9.02 2.02 -9.24
C ILE A 30 -9.68 1.46 -7.98
N SER A 31 -10.12 0.19 -7.97
CA SER A 31 -10.73 -0.44 -6.81
C SER A 31 -9.84 -0.34 -5.57
N LEU A 32 -8.55 -0.69 -5.68
CA LEU A 32 -7.58 -0.52 -4.59
C LEU A 32 -7.57 0.91 -4.03
N SER A 33 -7.67 1.92 -4.88
CA SER A 33 -7.71 3.33 -4.46
C SER A 33 -9.04 3.71 -3.80
N LEU A 34 -10.15 3.10 -4.22
CA LEU A 34 -11.47 3.34 -3.63
C LEU A 34 -11.51 2.76 -2.22
N GLU A 35 -11.10 1.50 -2.02
CA GLU A 35 -11.11 0.88 -0.68
C GLU A 35 -10.15 1.57 0.29
N ALA A 36 -9.00 2.04 -0.20
CA ALA A 36 -8.11 2.87 0.60
C ALA A 36 -8.76 4.22 0.99
N GLY A 37 -9.67 4.72 0.17
CA GLY A 37 -10.54 5.85 0.47
C GLY A 37 -11.57 5.51 1.53
N GLU A 38 -12.20 4.34 1.49
CA GLU A 38 -13.16 3.89 2.52
C GLU A 38 -12.48 3.76 3.90
N VAL A 39 -11.25 3.22 3.93
CA VAL A 39 -10.41 3.28 5.15
C VAL A 39 -10.22 4.72 5.63
N LEU A 40 -9.97 5.67 4.73
CA LEU A 40 -9.78 7.09 5.09
C LEU A 40 -11.06 7.73 5.62
N GLU A 41 -12.22 7.42 5.03
CA GLU A 41 -13.52 7.95 5.43
C GLU A 41 -13.86 7.64 6.89
N LEU A 42 -13.48 6.47 7.37
CA LEU A 42 -13.67 6.08 8.78
C LEU A 42 -12.97 7.06 9.75
N PHE A 43 -11.95 7.80 9.33
CA PHE A 43 -11.20 8.77 10.12
C PHE A 43 -11.44 10.24 9.71
N GLN A 44 -12.31 10.50 8.73
CA GLN A 44 -12.44 11.84 8.12
C GLN A 44 -12.82 12.95 9.11
N TRP A 45 -13.73 12.66 10.04
CA TRP A 45 -14.35 13.68 10.89
C TRP A 45 -13.83 13.71 12.34
N GLU A 46 -13.13 12.66 12.78
CA GLU A 46 -12.71 12.48 14.17
C GLU A 46 -11.35 11.78 14.27
N ASP A 47 -10.47 12.26 15.15
CA ASP A 47 -9.28 11.50 15.57
C ASP A 47 -9.72 10.37 16.53
N ARG A 48 -10.08 9.22 15.96
CA ARG A 48 -10.62 8.08 16.70
C ARG A 48 -9.54 7.34 17.48
N ARG A 49 -9.71 7.26 18.81
CA ARG A 49 -8.82 6.52 19.73
C ARG A 49 -9.63 5.82 20.82
N GLY A 50 -9.06 4.77 21.42
CA GLY A 50 -9.71 4.01 22.50
C GLY A 50 -11.11 3.54 22.10
N ALA A 51 -12.09 3.77 22.96
CA ALA A 51 -13.48 3.34 22.73
C ALA A 51 -14.11 3.91 21.44
N ALA A 52 -13.63 5.05 20.91
CA ALA A 52 -14.11 5.57 19.62
C ALA A 52 -13.57 4.78 18.42
N LEU A 53 -12.37 4.19 18.55
CA LEU A 53 -11.83 3.27 17.54
C LEU A 53 -12.57 1.93 17.59
N ASP A 54 -12.85 1.40 18.78
CA ASP A 54 -13.56 0.12 18.94
C ASP A 54 -14.92 0.10 18.24
N LYS A 55 -15.62 1.25 18.19
CA LYS A 55 -16.91 1.41 17.52
C LYS A 55 -16.85 1.19 16.00
N ILE A 56 -15.72 1.52 15.37
CA ILE A 56 -15.55 1.40 13.91
C ILE A 56 -14.75 0.15 13.52
N MET A 57 -14.29 -0.64 14.50
CA MET A 57 -13.39 -1.74 14.21
C MET A 57 -13.97 -2.82 13.27
N PRO A 58 -15.26 -3.15 13.31
CA PRO A 58 -15.86 -4.04 12.32
C PRO A 58 -15.67 -3.50 10.90
N GLN A 59 -16.12 -2.26 10.63
CA GLN A 59 -15.98 -1.65 9.30
C GLN A 59 -14.52 -1.53 8.88
N LEU A 60 -13.63 -1.06 9.78
CA LEU A 60 -12.22 -0.91 9.46
C LEU A 60 -11.55 -2.25 9.10
N ARG A 61 -12.00 -3.37 9.68
CA ARG A 61 -11.48 -4.70 9.30
C ARG A 61 -11.92 -5.08 7.90
N ASP A 62 -13.16 -4.79 7.54
CA ASP A 62 -13.72 -5.05 6.22
C ASP A 62 -12.95 -4.24 5.16
N GLU A 63 -12.81 -2.92 5.34
CA GLU A 63 -12.10 -2.07 4.35
C GLU A 63 -10.61 -2.42 4.20
N VAL A 64 -9.94 -2.78 5.31
CA VAL A 64 -8.54 -3.24 5.24
C VAL A 64 -8.43 -4.58 4.50
N ALA A 65 -9.41 -5.46 4.66
CA ALA A 65 -9.45 -6.73 3.93
C ALA A 65 -9.68 -6.48 2.42
N ASP A 66 -10.52 -5.52 2.05
CA ASP A 66 -10.76 -5.18 0.65
C ASP A 66 -9.53 -4.55 0.00
N VAL A 67 -8.84 -3.63 0.68
CA VAL A 67 -7.53 -3.11 0.23
C VAL A 67 -6.54 -4.25 -0.01
N ALA A 68 -6.44 -5.19 0.92
CA ALA A 68 -5.53 -6.33 0.79
C ALA A 68 -5.92 -7.24 -0.39
N THR A 69 -7.22 -7.44 -0.61
CA THR A 69 -7.76 -8.28 -1.67
C THR A 69 -7.45 -7.71 -3.06
N TYR A 70 -7.76 -6.44 -3.31
CA TYR A 70 -7.47 -5.82 -4.62
C TYR A 70 -5.98 -5.67 -4.88
N LEU A 71 -5.18 -5.38 -3.86
CA LEU A 71 -3.71 -5.39 -4.00
C LEU A 71 -3.21 -6.79 -4.39
N THR A 72 -3.78 -7.84 -3.79
CA THR A 72 -3.42 -9.24 -4.09
C THR A 72 -3.77 -9.61 -5.53
N TYR A 73 -4.98 -9.29 -6.00
CA TYR A 73 -5.35 -9.49 -7.41
C TYR A 73 -4.42 -8.74 -8.36
N LEU A 74 -4.13 -7.47 -8.07
CA LEU A 74 -3.26 -6.65 -8.91
C LEU A 74 -1.84 -7.21 -8.98
N CYS A 75 -1.28 -7.65 -7.85
CA CYS A 75 0.04 -8.27 -7.81
C CYS A 75 0.07 -9.60 -8.56
N ALA A 76 -0.96 -10.44 -8.40
CA ALA A 76 -1.08 -11.71 -9.10
C ALA A 76 -1.12 -11.51 -10.62
N ASP A 77 -1.97 -10.60 -11.11
CA ASP A 77 -2.15 -10.34 -12.54
C ASP A 77 -0.91 -9.71 -13.20
N LEU A 78 -0.10 -8.96 -12.43
CA LEU A 78 1.12 -8.31 -12.92
C LEU A 78 2.40 -9.09 -12.63
N GLY A 79 2.32 -10.26 -11.99
CA GLY A 79 3.49 -11.06 -11.60
C GLY A 79 4.40 -10.35 -10.58
N ILE A 80 3.83 -9.50 -9.72
CA ILE A 80 4.57 -8.79 -8.67
C ILE A 80 4.66 -9.67 -7.43
N ASP A 81 5.88 -10.12 -7.11
CA ASP A 81 6.18 -10.64 -5.78
C ASP A 81 6.22 -9.46 -4.79
N LEU A 82 5.10 -9.25 -4.09
CA LEU A 82 4.96 -8.13 -3.17
C LEU A 82 5.88 -8.27 -1.95
N GLU A 83 6.19 -9.49 -1.49
CA GLU A 83 7.15 -9.66 -0.38
C GLU A 83 8.54 -9.18 -0.81
N ALA A 84 9.02 -9.65 -1.97
CA ALA A 84 10.29 -9.20 -2.54
C ALA A 84 10.29 -7.69 -2.80
N ALA A 85 9.20 -7.14 -3.34
CA ALA A 85 9.05 -5.71 -3.60
C ALA A 85 9.13 -4.88 -2.31
N VAL A 86 8.45 -5.31 -1.23
CA VAL A 86 8.50 -4.65 0.08
C VAL A 86 9.90 -4.73 0.67
N ARG A 87 10.56 -5.90 0.63
CA ARG A 87 11.95 -6.07 1.13
C ARG A 87 12.93 -5.14 0.39
N ALA A 88 12.85 -5.08 -0.93
CA ALA A 88 13.66 -4.16 -1.74
C ALA A 88 13.37 -2.70 -1.38
N LYS A 89 12.10 -2.34 -1.22
CA LYS A 89 11.68 -1.00 -0.82
C LYS A 89 12.17 -0.62 0.58
N MET A 90 12.20 -1.55 1.52
CA MET A 90 12.76 -1.34 2.87
C MET A 90 14.27 -1.03 2.81
N VAL A 91 15.04 -1.74 1.98
CA VAL A 91 16.48 -1.44 1.79
C VAL A 91 16.67 -0.02 1.26
N GLN A 92 15.88 0.39 0.27
CA GLN A 92 15.91 1.77 -0.23
C GLN A 92 15.50 2.78 0.85
N ASN A 93 14.46 2.48 1.64
CA ASN A 93 13.98 3.38 2.69
C ASN A 93 15.00 3.52 3.83
N ARG A 94 15.76 2.48 4.18
CA ARG A 94 16.85 2.57 5.17
C ARG A 94 17.95 3.54 4.72
N ARG A 95 18.25 3.58 3.41
CA ARG A 95 19.20 4.55 2.83
C ARG A 95 18.63 5.97 2.83
N LYS A 96 17.34 6.13 2.48
CA LYS A 96 16.67 7.43 2.46
C LYS A 96 16.42 8.01 3.86
N TYR A 97 16.23 7.17 4.88
CA TYR A 97 15.89 7.58 6.23
C TYR A 97 16.79 6.90 7.28
N PRO A 98 18.10 7.23 7.35
CA PRO A 98 19.01 6.65 8.34
C PRO A 98 18.55 6.92 9.78
N VAL A 99 18.60 5.92 10.65
CA VAL A 99 18.10 6.02 12.05
C VAL A 99 18.66 7.24 12.80
N ALA A 100 19.94 7.53 12.62
CA ALA A 100 20.61 8.67 13.27
C ALA A 100 19.98 10.04 12.93
N LEU A 101 19.29 10.15 11.79
CA LEU A 101 18.69 11.38 11.30
C LEU A 101 17.15 11.35 11.34
N SER A 102 16.54 10.16 11.27
CA SER A 102 15.09 9.99 11.10
C SER A 102 14.34 9.53 12.36
N LYS A 103 15.03 9.05 13.40
CA LYS A 103 14.36 8.54 14.61
C LYS A 103 13.55 9.65 15.30
N GLY A 104 12.24 9.40 15.49
CA GLY A 104 11.33 10.36 16.12
C GLY A 104 10.98 11.58 15.25
N SER A 105 11.36 11.59 13.97
CA SER A 105 11.11 12.68 13.05
C SER A 105 10.22 12.25 11.88
N ALA A 106 9.14 12.99 11.63
CA ALA A 106 8.30 12.83 10.44
C ALA A 106 8.82 13.65 9.23
N LYS A 107 9.99 14.28 9.36
CA LYS A 107 10.58 15.08 8.29
C LYS A 107 10.90 14.20 7.08
N LYS A 108 10.56 14.68 5.89
CA LYS A 108 10.96 14.03 4.63
C LYS A 108 12.48 14.03 4.50
N TYR A 109 13.05 13.03 3.84
CA TYR A 109 14.50 12.86 3.72
C TYR A 109 15.24 14.09 3.15
N GLY A 110 14.59 14.87 2.27
CA GLY A 110 15.13 16.11 1.73
C GLY A 110 15.38 17.20 2.78
N SER A 111 14.77 17.11 3.96
CA SER A 111 15.02 18.02 5.09
C SER A 111 15.82 17.38 6.23
N LEU A 112 16.41 16.19 6.01
CA LEU A 112 17.22 15.46 6.99
C LEU A 112 18.73 15.77 6.93
N GLY A 113 19.18 16.79 6.18
CA GLY A 113 20.60 17.16 6.10
C GLY A 113 21.48 16.09 5.45
N ILE A 114 20.90 15.16 4.69
CA ILE A 114 21.61 14.10 3.97
C ILE A 114 22.22 14.68 2.68
N PRO A 115 23.53 14.51 2.41
CA PRO A 115 24.15 14.95 1.16
C PRO A 115 23.45 14.33 -0.06
N VAL A 116 23.12 15.16 -1.05
CA VAL A 116 22.30 14.84 -2.22
C VAL A 116 22.87 13.66 -3.04
N GLU A 117 24.18 13.45 -2.98
CA GLU A 117 24.90 12.40 -3.72
C GLU A 117 24.55 10.96 -3.27
N ALA A 118 24.02 10.75 -2.06
CA ALA A 118 23.56 9.44 -1.59
C ALA A 118 22.15 9.06 -2.11
N THR A 119 21.53 9.91 -2.94
CA THR A 119 20.08 9.86 -3.24
C THR A 119 19.76 9.43 -4.68
N THR A 120 20.71 8.88 -5.43
CA THR A 120 20.48 8.34 -6.78
C THR A 120 19.66 7.04 -6.75
N CYS A 121 18.38 7.16 -6.37
CA CYS A 121 17.38 6.12 -6.48
C CYS A 121 16.04 6.75 -6.92
N SER A 122 15.98 6.99 -8.22
CA SER A 122 14.84 6.93 -9.16
C SER A 122 13.65 7.89 -9.03
N ILE A 123 13.72 8.97 -8.25
CA ILE A 123 12.60 9.93 -8.18
C ILE A 123 12.88 11.26 -8.91
N MET A 124 14.10 11.52 -9.39
CA MET A 124 14.43 12.71 -10.20
C MET A 124 13.95 12.64 -11.67
N ARG A 125 12.86 11.91 -11.98
CA ARG A 125 12.26 11.86 -13.34
C ARG A 125 10.74 12.02 -13.34
N LYS A 126 10.17 12.70 -12.35
CA LYS A 126 8.74 13.07 -12.37
C LYS A 126 8.49 14.50 -11.89
N THR A 127 9.23 15.48 -12.41
CA THR A 127 8.81 16.88 -12.44
C THR A 127 9.53 17.63 -13.56
N GLU A 128 9.63 17.07 -14.76
CA GLU A 128 9.87 17.86 -15.97
C GLU A 128 9.05 17.20 -17.09
N HIS A 129 7.90 17.78 -17.38
CA HIS A 129 7.31 17.75 -18.72
C HIS A 129 7.25 19.20 -19.20
N PRO A 130 7.51 19.43 -20.49
CA PRO A 130 7.47 20.75 -21.12
C PRO A 130 6.06 21.38 -21.07
#